data_AF-A0A2G3J610-F1
#
_entry.id   AF-A0A2G3J610-F1
#
_cell.length_a   1.000
_cell.length_b   1.000
_cell.length_c   1.000
_cell.angle_alpha   90.00
_cell.angle_beta   90.00
_cell.angle_gamma   90.00
#
_symmetry.space_group_name_H-M   'P 1'
#
loop_
_entity.id
_entity.type
_entity.pdbx_description
1 polymer ?
#
loop_
_entity_poly.entity_id
_entity_poly.type
_entity_poly.pdbx_seq_one_letter_code
_entity_poly.pdbx_strand_id
1 'polypeptide(L)'
;MAGGVFLSLEKIKQIDLIFVVGFFFICICFCFVWWLVIHSYRQLNSGKFKVIHDMEKMLPYSCFDYEWELLGKGKDLNKYFPLTHVEKWVPLIFCFLYLIILYSL
;
A
#
# COMPACT_ATOMS: atom_id res chain seq x y z
N MET A 1 -27.09 31.76 -31.36
CA MET A 1 -25.79 31.08 -31.59
C MET A 1 -24.92 31.01 -30.32
N ALA A 2 -24.83 32.07 -29.52
CA ALA A 2 -24.05 32.10 -28.27
C ALA A 2 -24.50 31.11 -27.17
N GLY A 3 -25.81 30.91 -26.99
CA GLY A 3 -26.34 29.99 -25.95
C GLY A 3 -26.00 28.52 -26.16
N GLY A 4 -25.91 28.05 -27.42
CA GLY A 4 -25.54 26.67 -27.72
C GLY A 4 -24.06 26.37 -27.48
N VAL A 5 -23.20 27.37 -27.69
CA VAL A 5 -21.77 27.28 -27.37
C VAL A 5 -21.58 27.27 -25.85
N PHE A 6 -22.32 28.12 -25.12
CA PHE A 6 -22.26 28.17 -23.65
C PHE A 6 -22.66 26.84 -23.00
N LEU A 7 -23.79 26.25 -23.43
CA LEU A 7 -24.24 24.93 -22.95
C LEU A 7 -23.24 23.80 -23.27
N SER A 8 -22.57 23.88 -24.43
CA SER A 8 -21.54 22.90 -24.80
C SER A 8 -20.30 23.01 -23.90
N LEU A 9 -19.89 24.23 -23.52
CA LEU A 9 -18.74 24.45 -22.64
C LEU A 9 -19.02 23.99 -21.20
N GLU A 10 -20.22 24.24 -20.66
CA GLU A 10 -20.59 23.71 -19.34
C GLU A 10 -20.60 22.18 -19.32
N LYS A 11 -21.11 21.56 -20.39
CA LYS A 11 -21.16 20.10 -20.50
C LYS A 11 -19.76 19.49 -20.58
N ILE A 12 -18.82 20.13 -21.28
CA ILE A 12 -17.40 19.71 -21.35
C ILE A 12 -16.75 19.81 -19.96
N LYS A 13 -16.89 20.95 -19.27
CA LYS A 13 -16.38 21.12 -17.89
C LYS A 13 -16.94 20.10 -16.91
N GLN A 14 -18.24 19.77 -17.02
CA GLN A 14 -18.88 18.79 -16.15
C GLN A 14 -18.35 17.36 -16.41
N ILE A 15 -18.11 17.01 -17.67
CA ILE A 15 -17.51 15.73 -18.05
C ILE A 15 -16.09 15.62 -17.48
N ASP A 16 -15.26 16.67 -17.63
CA ASP A 16 -13.90 16.70 -17.09
C ASP A 16 -13.91 16.55 -15.56
N LEU A 17 -14.82 17.22 -14.86
CA LEU A 17 -14.97 17.12 -13.41
C LEU A 17 -15.29 15.69 -12.96
N ILE A 18 -16.18 14.99 -13.67
CA ILE A 18 -16.55 13.60 -13.36
C ILE A 18 -15.35 12.67 -13.51
N PHE A 19 -14.55 12.83 -14.57
CA PHE A 19 -13.34 12.03 -14.77
C PHE A 19 -12.30 12.28 -13.69
N VAL A 20 -12.11 13.54 -13.29
CA VAL A 20 -11.20 13.92 -12.20
C VAL A 20 -11.63 13.26 -10.89
N VAL A 21 -12.90 13.41 -10.50
CA VAL A 21 -13.43 12.80 -9.26
C VAL A 21 -13.34 11.27 -9.31
N GLY A 22 -13.68 10.66 -10.44
CA GLY A 22 -13.57 9.21 -10.64
C GLY A 22 -12.13 8.70 -10.49
N PHE A 23 -11.16 9.43 -11.05
CA PHE A 23 -9.74 9.12 -10.92
C PHE A 23 -9.27 9.15 -9.46
N PHE A 24 -9.60 10.21 -8.71
CA PHE A 24 -9.26 10.30 -7.28
C PHE A 24 -9.89 9.17 -6.46
N PHE A 25 -11.13 8.81 -6.75
CA PHE A 25 -11.80 7.70 -6.07
C PHE A 25 -11.08 6.37 -6.29
N ILE A 26 -10.67 6.07 -7.53
CA ILE A 26 -9.90 4.86 -7.86
C ILE A 26 -8.56 4.86 -7.14
N CYS A 27 -7.89 6.01 -7.07
CA CYS A 27 -6.61 6.17 -6.40
C CYS A 27 -6.71 5.89 -4.89
N ILE A 28 -7.75 6.41 -4.23
CA ILE A 28 -8.02 6.13 -2.81
C ILE A 28 -8.32 4.64 -2.60
N CYS A 29 -9.16 4.05 -3.45
CA CYS A 29 -9.45 2.62 -3.41
C CYS A 29 -8.18 1.78 -3.56
N PHE A 30 -7.29 2.15 -4.48
CA PHE A 30 -6.01 1.47 -4.70
C PHE A 30 -5.13 1.51 -3.45
N CYS A 31 -4.95 2.68 -2.83
CA CYS A 31 -4.20 2.82 -1.59
C CYS A 31 -4.80 1.99 -0.44
N PHE A 32 -6.13 1.95 -0.36
CA PHE A 32 -6.84 1.15 0.65
C PHE A 32 -6.65 -0.35 0.44
N VAL A 33 -6.79 -0.83 -0.81
CA VAL A 33 -6.55 -2.24 -1.16
C VAL A 33 -5.10 -2.62 -0.90
N TRP A 34 -4.13 -1.76 -1.23
CA TRP A 34 -2.72 -2.01 -0.93
C TRP A 34 -2.47 -2.16 0.57
N TRP A 35 -3.09 -1.29 1.38
CA TRP A 35 -3.01 -1.41 2.83
C TRP A 35 -3.59 -2.74 3.34
N LEU A 36 -4.72 -3.19 2.79
CA LEU A 36 -5.31 -4.50 3.12
C LEU A 36 -4.37 -5.67 2.75
N VAL A 37 -3.69 -5.58 1.61
CA VAL A 37 -2.71 -6.59 1.18
C VAL A 37 -1.58 -6.71 2.21
N ILE A 38 -0.96 -5.59 2.60
CA ILE A 38 0.09 -5.59 3.64
C ILE A 38 -0.44 -6.18 4.95
N HIS A 39 -1.65 -5.80 5.35
CA HIS A 39 -2.28 -6.30 6.57
C HIS A 39 -2.46 -7.83 6.55
N SER A 40 -2.98 -8.35 5.43
CA SER A 40 -3.20 -9.78 5.21
C SER A 40 -1.89 -10.57 5.28
N TYR A 41 -0.84 -10.10 4.58
CA TYR A 41 0.49 -10.73 4.65
C TYR A 41 1.06 -10.75 6.06
N ARG A 42 0.87 -9.66 6.83
CA ARG A 42 1.31 -9.61 8.22
C ARG A 42 0.59 -10.64 9.09
N GLN A 43 -0.72 -10.78 8.93
CA GLN A 43 -1.52 -11.77 9.67
C GLN A 43 -1.10 -13.20 9.30
N LEU A 44 -0.99 -13.49 8.01
CA LEU A 44 -0.62 -14.82 7.52
C LEU A 44 0.78 -15.21 8.00
N ASN A 45 1.76 -14.32 7.86
CA ASN A 45 3.13 -14.59 8.32
C ASN A 45 3.17 -14.79 9.84
N SER A 46 2.46 -13.97 10.61
CA SER A 46 2.40 -14.14 12.07
C SER A 46 1.84 -15.51 12.46
N GLY A 47 0.76 -15.95 11.80
CA GLY A 47 0.18 -17.28 12.01
C GLY A 47 1.12 -18.41 11.60
N LYS A 48 1.72 -18.30 10.41
CA LYS A 48 2.67 -19.27 9.87
C LYS A 48 3.87 -19.47 10.81
N PHE A 49 4.52 -18.38 11.23
CA PHE A 49 5.67 -18.46 12.12
C PHE A 49 5.32 -18.97 13.50
N LYS A 50 4.13 -18.66 14.02
CA LYS A 50 3.66 -19.24 15.29
C LYS A 50 3.61 -20.77 15.22
N VAL A 51 3.01 -21.32 14.16
CA VAL A 51 2.95 -22.78 13.95
C VAL A 51 4.35 -23.37 13.79
N ILE A 52 5.22 -22.73 13.00
CA ILE A 52 6.60 -23.16 12.83
C ILE A 52 7.34 -23.21 14.18
N HIS A 53 7.29 -22.16 14.99
CA HIS A 53 7.96 -22.13 16.29
C HIS A 53 7.37 -23.15 17.28
N ASP A 54 6.07 -23.46 17.19
CA ASP A 54 5.49 -24.55 17.99
C ASP A 54 6.01 -25.92 17.54
N MET A 55 6.23 -26.13 16.24
CA MET A 55 6.87 -27.35 15.71
C MET A 55 8.36 -27.43 16.10
N GLU A 56 9.07 -26.31 16.10
CA GLU A 56 10.50 -26.24 16.45
C GLU A 56 10.80 -26.72 17.87
N LYS A 57 9.83 -26.63 18.80
CA LYS A 57 9.96 -27.19 20.16
C LYS A 57 10.17 -28.71 20.18
N MET A 58 9.78 -29.41 19.11
CA MET A 58 9.95 -30.85 18.96
C MET A 58 11.20 -31.21 18.12
N LEU A 59 11.87 -30.21 17.54
CA LEU A 59 13.05 -30.40 16.72
C LEU A 59 14.32 -30.16 17.56
N PRO A 60 15.44 -30.83 17.24
CA PRO A 60 16.70 -30.61 17.94
C PRO A 60 17.31 -29.22 17.70
N TYR A 61 16.80 -28.48 16.70
CA TYR A 61 17.31 -27.17 16.33
C TYR A 61 16.18 -26.27 15.82
N SER A 62 16.11 -25.05 16.36
CA SER A 62 15.12 -24.03 16.02
C SER A 62 15.65 -23.11 14.92
N CYS A 63 15.63 -23.60 13.68
CA CYS A 63 16.18 -22.93 12.50
C CYS A 63 15.70 -21.48 12.34
N PHE A 64 14.38 -21.27 12.39
CA PHE A 64 13.74 -19.99 12.12
C PHE A 64 13.84 -19.02 13.29
N ASP A 65 13.84 -19.51 14.54
CA ASP A 65 14.11 -18.65 15.70
C ASP A 65 15.55 -18.13 15.67
N TYR A 66 16.51 -18.99 15.32
CA TYR A 66 17.91 -18.59 15.15
C TYR A 66 18.12 -17.69 13.93
N GLU A 67 17.46 -17.96 12.80
CA GLU A 67 17.44 -17.06 11.65
C GLU A 67 16.96 -15.66 12.06
N TRP A 68 15.87 -15.59 12.83
CA TRP A 68 15.34 -14.31 13.29
C TRP A 68 16.29 -13.57 14.23
N GLU A 69 17.05 -14.30 15.06
CA GLU A 69 18.13 -13.73 15.87
C GLU A 69 19.29 -13.18 15.02
N LEU A 70 19.74 -13.93 14.01
CA LEU A 70 20.77 -13.49 13.07
C LEU A 70 20.35 -12.24 12.29
N LEU A 71 19.07 -12.13 11.95
CA LEU A 71 18.45 -10.96 11.33
C LEU A 71 18.21 -9.80 12.32
N GLY A 72 18.70 -9.90 13.56
CA GLY A 72 18.62 -8.84 14.56
C GLY A 72 17.19 -8.59 15.08
N LYS A 73 16.30 -9.57 14.95
CA LYS A 73 14.90 -9.53 15.41
C LYS A 73 14.12 -8.31 14.87
N GLY A 74 14.48 -7.84 13.68
CA GLY A 74 13.89 -6.66 13.04
C GLY A 74 14.24 -5.32 13.70
N LYS A 75 15.20 -5.29 14.65
CA LYS A 75 15.67 -4.07 15.30
C LYS A 75 16.90 -3.46 14.63
N ASP A 76 17.70 -4.30 13.99
CA ASP A 76 18.93 -3.89 13.31
C ASP A 76 18.70 -3.81 11.80
N LEU A 77 18.50 -2.58 11.30
CA LEU A 77 18.25 -2.30 9.88
C LEU A 77 19.44 -2.68 8.99
N ASN A 78 20.64 -2.81 9.53
CA ASN A 78 21.81 -3.26 8.75
C ASN A 78 21.77 -4.77 8.50
N LYS A 79 21.08 -5.54 9.35
CA LYS A 79 20.96 -7.00 9.24
C LYS A 79 19.72 -7.41 8.47
N TYR A 80 18.60 -6.72 8.72
CA TYR A 80 17.35 -6.99 8.04
C TYR A 80 16.55 -5.72 7.90
N PHE A 81 16.20 -5.39 6.66
CA PHE A 81 15.29 -4.30 6.34
C PHE A 81 13.88 -4.87 6.16
N PRO A 82 12.95 -4.68 7.11
CA PRO A 82 11.63 -5.29 6.98
C PRO A 82 10.89 -4.69 5.79
N LEU A 83 10.46 -5.53 4.87
CA LEU A 83 9.79 -5.13 3.62
C LEU A 83 8.55 -4.26 3.91
N THR A 84 7.84 -4.53 5.00
CA THR A 84 6.69 -3.75 5.45
C THR A 84 7.00 -2.27 5.66
N HIS A 85 8.25 -1.91 6.02
CA HIS A 85 8.63 -0.50 6.09
C HIS A 85 8.70 0.15 4.72
N VAL A 86 9.20 -0.55 3.70
CA VAL A 86 9.22 -0.08 2.31
C VAL A 86 7.79 0.03 1.76
N GLU A 87 6.98 -1.01 1.96
CA GLU A 87 5.63 -1.10 1.39
C GLU A 87 4.68 -0.02 1.92
N LYS A 88 4.91 0.48 3.15
CA LYS A 88 4.15 1.60 3.72
C LYS A 88 4.38 2.92 2.98
N TRP A 89 5.53 3.10 2.33
CA TRP A 89 5.82 4.30 1.54
C TRP A 89 5.09 4.30 0.20
N VAL A 90 4.74 3.14 -0.33
CA VAL A 90 4.08 3.03 -1.65
C VAL A 90 2.78 3.85 -1.67
N PRO A 91 1.79 3.66 -0.77
CA PRO A 91 0.59 4.50 -0.74
C PRO A 91 0.87 5.99 -0.54
N LEU A 92 1.90 6.34 0.25
CA LEU A 92 2.25 7.74 0.53
C LEU A 92 2.83 8.44 -0.70
N ILE A 93 3.73 7.77 -1.42
CA ILE A 93 4.32 8.28 -2.66
C ILE A 93 3.22 8.46 -3.71
N PHE A 94 2.34 7.48 -3.89
CA PHE A 94 1.22 7.59 -4.81
C PHE A 94 0.26 8.72 -4.40
N CYS A 95 -0.08 8.84 -3.11
CA CYS A 95 -0.89 9.95 -2.60
C CYS A 95 -0.26 11.31 -2.95
N PHE A 96 1.04 11.48 -2.74
CA PHE A 96 1.75 12.71 -3.07
C PHE A 96 1.76 12.99 -4.58
N LEU A 97 2.02 11.98 -5.41
CA LEU A 97 1.93 12.11 -6.87
C LEU A 97 0.54 12.55 -7.32
N TYR A 98 -0.53 12.04 -6.71
CA TYR A 98 -1.90 12.44 -7.04
C TYR A 98 -2.18 13.90 -6.66
N LEU A 99 -1.63 14.40 -5.55
CA LEU A 99 -1.75 15.81 -5.18
C LEU A 99 -1.04 16.74 -6.18
N ILE A 100 0.11 16.32 -6.71
CA ILE A 100 0.81 17.07 -7.77
C ILE A 100 -0.03 17.11 -9.04
N ILE A 101 -0.58 15.98 -9.46
CA ILE A 101 -1.45 15.90 -10.64
C ILE A 101 -2.68 16.80 -10.44
N LEU A 102 -3.29 16.77 -9.25
CA LEU A 102 -4.43 17.63 -8.91
C LEU A 102 -4.10 19.11 -9.05
N TYR A 103 -2.92 19.53 -8.57
CA TYR A 103 -2.49 20.93 -8.64
C TYR A 103 -2.15 21.39 -10.07
N SER A 104 -1.74 20.45 -10.93
CA SER A 104 -1.42 20.74 -12.34
C SER A 104 -2.64 20.84 -13.26
N LEU A 105 -3.81 20.37 -12.81
CA LEU A 105 -5.10 20.40 -13.50
C LEU A 105 -5.87 21.68 -13.18
#